data_AF-A0A957QJF7-F1
#
_entry.id   AF-A0A957QJF7-F1
#
_cell.length_a   1.000
_cell.length_b   1.000
_cell.length_c   1.000
_cell.angle_alpha   90.00
_cell.angle_beta   90.00
_cell.angle_gamma   90.00
#
_symmetry.space_group_name_H-M   'P 1'
#
loop_
_entity.id
_entity.type
_entity.pdbx_description
1 polymer ?
#
loop_
_entity_poly.entity_id
_entity_poly.type
_entity_poly.pdbx_seq_one_letter_code
_entity_poly.pdbx_strand_id
1 'polypeptide(L)'
;MKGSSHSQQFLLEFRQALRHLDDPRWLGANSLLASPYILVHSGDIGADPESRGQALQRLLRESMADLWPGTLPASKTGLMAEALRERENQAAGPRFQYLLLDVRYFRRYHIRGDFPARTKAMPGYLYLKESQFYDHLKTAVATLAELFRKRIAPTFRLETPLVPGAYVGRSAERTALKAELLANNMVGLRGMAGIGKSSLAAIVSTDWPDSLRFWYTFRPGLTDYLEQLLFAIAYFLHEQGSSGLWRYLTTTSEIM
;
A
#
# COMPACT_ATOMS: atom_id res chain seq x y z
N MET A 1 0.59 -25.36 0.57
CA MET A 1 1.56 -24.26 0.32
C MET A 1 1.60 -23.35 1.55
N LYS A 2 2.71 -23.33 2.29
CA LYS A 2 2.91 -22.33 3.36
C LYS A 2 3.14 -20.98 2.65
N GLY A 3 2.19 -20.06 2.76
CA GLY A 3 2.37 -18.70 2.25
C GLY A 3 3.64 -18.10 2.88
N SER A 4 4.46 -17.44 2.06
CA SER A 4 5.66 -16.73 2.51
C SER A 4 5.29 -15.81 3.69
N SER A 5 6.12 -15.81 4.75
CA SER A 5 5.96 -14.98 5.96
C SER A 5 5.61 -13.53 5.63
N HIS A 6 6.19 -13.03 4.54
CA HIS A 6 6.02 -11.69 4.00
C HIS A 6 4.58 -11.40 3.50
N SER A 7 3.94 -12.36 2.83
CA SER A 7 2.55 -12.23 2.38
C SER A 7 1.58 -12.15 3.57
N GLN A 8 1.90 -12.85 4.67
CA GLN A 8 1.10 -12.79 5.89
C GLN A 8 1.23 -11.44 6.60
N GLN A 9 2.42 -10.85 6.61
CA GLN A 9 2.66 -9.53 7.19
C GLN A 9 1.93 -8.43 6.44
N PHE A 10 2.00 -8.42 5.10
CA PHE A 10 1.23 -7.47 4.28
C PHE A 10 -0.28 -7.58 4.54
N LEU A 11 -0.83 -8.80 4.58
CA LEU A 11 -2.25 -9.01 4.88
C LEU A 11 -2.64 -8.54 6.29
N LEU A 12 -1.73 -8.59 7.25
CA LEU A 12 -1.96 -8.07 8.60
C LEU A 12 -2.06 -6.55 8.60
N GLU A 13 -1.10 -5.86 7.99
CA GLU A 13 -1.11 -4.40 7.79
C GLU A 13 -2.35 -3.95 7.01
N PHE A 14 -2.70 -4.68 5.95
CA PHE A 14 -3.88 -4.41 5.13
C PHE A 14 -5.18 -4.52 5.94
N ARG A 15 -5.32 -5.55 6.77
CA ARG A 15 -6.47 -5.69 7.68
C ARG A 15 -6.51 -4.59 8.72
N GLN A 16 -5.35 -4.16 9.22
CA GLN A 16 -5.29 -3.06 10.17
C GLN A 16 -5.78 -1.76 9.54
N ALA A 17 -5.35 -1.45 8.31
CA ALA A 17 -5.86 -0.32 7.55
C ALA A 17 -7.39 -0.39 7.35
N LEU A 18 -7.94 -1.56 6.97
CA LEU A 18 -9.40 -1.71 6.81
C LEU A 18 -10.18 -1.51 8.13
N ARG A 19 -9.62 -1.89 9.28
CA ARG A 19 -10.27 -1.68 10.60
C ARG A 19 -10.36 -0.21 10.98
N HIS A 20 -9.40 0.59 10.53
CA HIS A 20 -9.32 2.03 10.78
C HIS A 20 -9.72 2.84 9.54
N LEU A 21 -10.45 2.24 8.60
CA LEU A 21 -10.80 2.88 7.32
C LEU A 21 -11.51 4.22 7.51
N ASP A 22 -12.32 4.38 8.57
CA ASP A 22 -13.07 5.60 8.86
C ASP A 22 -12.27 6.68 9.62
N ASP A 23 -11.01 6.41 9.98
CA ASP A 23 -10.14 7.33 10.73
C ASP A 23 -8.91 7.73 9.89
N PRO A 24 -9.02 8.77 9.05
CA PRO A 24 -7.93 9.18 8.17
C PRO A 24 -6.68 9.60 8.95
N ARG A 25 -6.86 10.28 10.10
CA ARG A 25 -5.73 10.70 10.92
C ARG A 25 -4.96 9.49 11.47
N TRP A 26 -5.66 8.46 11.94
CA TRP A 26 -5.02 7.21 12.35
C TRP A 26 -4.29 6.54 11.18
N LEU A 27 -4.94 6.46 10.02
CA LEU A 27 -4.35 5.83 8.83
C LEU A 27 -3.03 6.49 8.43
N GLY A 28 -2.99 7.81 8.24
CA GLY A 28 -1.76 8.46 7.80
C GLY A 28 -0.67 8.63 8.85
N ALA A 29 -0.98 8.40 10.13
CA ALA A 29 -0.01 8.39 11.22
C ALA A 29 0.55 6.98 11.50
N ASN A 30 -0.26 5.93 11.35
CA ASN A 30 0.08 4.59 11.85
C ASN A 30 0.15 3.51 10.76
N SER A 31 -0.53 3.69 9.61
CA SER A 31 -0.53 2.68 8.55
C SER A 31 0.72 2.79 7.69
N LEU A 32 1.46 1.69 7.55
CA LEU A 32 2.56 1.61 6.58
C LEU A 32 2.07 1.83 5.14
N LEU A 33 0.81 1.48 4.88
CA LEU A 33 0.15 1.68 3.58
C LEU A 33 -0.10 3.15 3.25
N ALA A 34 -0.10 4.03 4.25
CA ALA A 34 -0.25 5.47 4.06
C ALA A 34 1.11 6.18 3.96
N SER A 35 2.21 5.44 3.80
CA SER A 35 3.51 6.07 3.54
C SER A 35 3.47 6.85 2.22
N PRO A 36 4.16 7.99 2.12
CA PRO A 36 4.19 8.79 0.89
C PRO A 36 4.48 7.94 -0.35
N TYR A 37 5.41 6.97 -0.24
CA TYR A 37 5.78 6.03 -1.30
C TYR A 37 4.58 5.31 -1.94
N ILE A 38 3.67 4.75 -1.13
CA ILE A 38 2.51 4.02 -1.64
C ILE A 38 1.49 4.98 -2.24
N LEU A 39 1.37 6.17 -1.64
CA LEU A 39 0.32 7.12 -1.97
C LEU A 39 0.63 8.00 -3.19
N VAL A 40 1.85 8.05 -3.72
CA VAL A 40 2.23 9.05 -4.77
C VAL A 40 1.32 8.98 -6.02
N HIS A 41 0.63 7.86 -6.25
CA HIS A 41 -0.34 7.72 -7.35
C HIS A 41 -1.67 8.45 -7.12
N SER A 42 -1.98 8.86 -5.89
CA SER A 42 -3.27 9.44 -5.50
C SER A 42 -3.33 10.98 -5.61
N GLY A 43 -2.31 11.63 -6.15
CA GLY A 43 -2.26 13.08 -6.38
C GLY A 43 -1.45 13.85 -5.32
N ASP A 44 -1.81 15.10 -5.08
CA ASP A 44 -1.13 15.96 -4.10
C ASP A 44 -1.33 15.41 -2.68
N ILE A 45 -0.32 14.71 -2.18
CA ILE A 45 -0.32 14.15 -0.84
C ILE A 45 0.11 15.26 0.10
N GLY A 46 -0.84 15.84 0.83
CA GLY A 46 -0.51 16.75 1.93
C GLY A 46 0.53 16.10 2.87
N ALA A 47 1.49 16.91 3.33
CA ALA A 47 2.55 16.44 4.22
C ALA A 47 2.02 15.94 5.58
N ASP A 48 0.80 16.34 5.94
CA ASP A 48 0.17 15.99 7.20
C ASP A 48 -0.44 14.55 7.20
N PRO A 49 -0.57 13.92 8.37
CA PRO A 49 -1.14 12.58 8.50
C PRO A 49 -2.58 12.45 8.00
N GLU A 50 -3.41 13.50 8.08
CA GLU A 50 -4.82 13.40 7.69
C GLU A 50 -4.95 13.30 6.17
N SER A 51 -4.23 14.14 5.43
CA SER A 51 -4.14 14.08 3.96
C SER A 51 -3.66 12.72 3.46
N ARG A 52 -2.62 12.15 4.09
CA ARG A 52 -2.15 10.79 3.76
C ARG A 52 -3.21 9.72 4.03
N GLY A 53 -3.93 9.83 5.13
CA GLY A 53 -5.03 8.94 5.44
C GLY A 53 -6.14 8.98 4.41
N GLN A 54 -6.56 10.17 4.00
CA GLN A 54 -7.58 10.37 2.97
C GLN A 54 -7.14 9.80 1.61
N ALA A 55 -5.87 9.99 1.25
CA ALA A 55 -5.27 9.38 0.07
C ALA A 55 -5.31 7.84 0.12
N LEU A 56 -4.95 7.23 1.26
CA LEU A 56 -5.05 5.77 1.44
C LEU A 56 -6.51 5.29 1.35
N GLN A 57 -7.46 6.00 1.96
CA GLN A 57 -8.89 5.66 1.88
C GLN A 57 -9.38 5.66 0.43
N ARG A 58 -8.99 6.68 -0.35
CA ARG A 58 -9.36 6.79 -1.77
C ARG A 58 -8.83 5.59 -2.54
N LEU A 59 -7.55 5.27 -2.38
CA LEU A 59 -6.90 4.15 -3.03
C LEU A 59 -7.55 2.80 -2.69
N LEU A 60 -7.90 2.57 -1.41
CA LEU A 60 -8.63 1.38 -0.98
C LEU A 60 -10.04 1.30 -1.61
N ARG A 61 -10.74 2.43 -1.73
CA ARG A 61 -12.07 2.50 -2.36
C ARG A 61 -11.99 2.24 -3.87
N GLU A 62 -10.95 2.73 -4.53
CA GLU A 62 -10.69 2.45 -5.94
C GLU A 62 -10.38 0.96 -6.17
N SER A 63 -9.50 0.36 -5.36
CA SER A 63 -9.24 -1.09 -5.41
C SER A 63 -10.49 -1.93 -5.13
N MET A 64 -11.39 -1.44 -4.27
CA MET A 64 -12.67 -2.09 -4.02
C MET A 64 -13.60 -1.97 -5.24
N ALA A 65 -13.61 -0.83 -5.94
CA ALA A 65 -14.42 -0.67 -7.15
C ALA A 65 -14.01 -1.68 -8.24
N ASP A 66 -12.71 -2.02 -8.33
CA ASP A 66 -12.19 -3.04 -9.27
C ASP A 66 -12.72 -4.46 -8.99
N LEU A 67 -13.28 -4.75 -7.81
CA LEU A 67 -13.95 -6.03 -7.54
C LEU A 67 -15.30 -6.16 -8.26
N TRP A 68 -15.94 -5.05 -8.64
CA TRP A 68 -17.26 -5.09 -9.24
C TRP A 68 -17.16 -5.08 -10.78
N PRO A 69 -17.45 -6.19 -11.48
CA PRO A 69 -17.44 -6.19 -12.92
C PRO A 69 -18.62 -5.38 -13.48
N GLY A 70 -18.29 -4.31 -14.20
CA GLY A 70 -19.23 -3.42 -14.85
C GLY A 70 -19.64 -2.23 -13.98
N THR A 71 -20.81 -1.65 -14.27
CA THR A 71 -21.31 -0.49 -13.54
C THR A 71 -21.83 -0.88 -12.16
N LEU A 72 -21.42 -0.15 -11.12
CA LEU A 72 -21.95 -0.32 -9.77
C LEU A 72 -23.44 0.06 -9.71
N PRO A 73 -24.30 -0.76 -9.09
CA PRO A 73 -25.70 -0.43 -8.90
C PRO A 73 -25.89 0.87 -8.11
N ALA A 74 -26.84 1.71 -8.53
CA ALA A 74 -27.12 2.98 -7.87
C ALA A 74 -27.81 2.82 -6.49
N SER A 75 -28.38 1.65 -6.21
CA SER A 75 -29.16 1.40 -4.99
C SER A 75 -28.65 0.20 -4.20
N LYS A 76 -28.83 0.25 -2.89
CA LYS A 76 -28.56 -0.85 -1.96
C LYS A 76 -29.27 -2.14 -2.38
N THR A 77 -30.54 -2.03 -2.75
CA THR A 77 -31.36 -3.19 -3.18
C THR A 77 -30.80 -3.82 -4.45
N GLY A 78 -30.37 -3.02 -5.43
CA GLY A 78 -29.74 -3.51 -6.66
C GLY A 78 -28.42 -4.22 -6.37
N LEU A 79 -27.58 -3.61 -5.53
CA LEU A 79 -26.31 -4.21 -5.10
C LEU A 79 -26.51 -5.59 -4.46
N MET A 80 -27.46 -5.69 -3.51
CA MET A 80 -27.75 -6.96 -2.84
C MET A 80 -28.31 -8.01 -3.82
N ALA A 81 -29.24 -7.63 -4.70
CA ALA A 81 -29.85 -8.56 -5.64
C ALA A 81 -28.81 -9.16 -6.61
N GLU A 82 -27.90 -8.35 -7.14
CA GLU A 82 -26.85 -8.82 -8.05
C GLU A 82 -25.80 -9.69 -7.34
N ALA A 83 -25.36 -9.29 -6.15
CA ALA A 83 -24.38 -10.05 -5.37
C ALA A 83 -24.94 -11.40 -4.89
N LEU A 84 -26.21 -11.45 -4.49
CA LEU A 84 -26.87 -12.70 -4.08
C LEU A 84 -27.13 -13.63 -5.27
N ARG A 85 -27.54 -13.08 -6.42
CA ARG A 85 -27.67 -13.85 -7.67
C ARG A 85 -26.34 -14.47 -8.10
N GLU A 86 -25.23 -13.73 -7.97
CA GLU A 86 -23.91 -14.28 -8.27
C GLU A 86 -23.56 -15.44 -7.33
N ARG A 87 -23.85 -15.31 -6.03
CA ARG A 87 -23.60 -16.37 -5.04
C ARG A 87 -24.36 -17.67 -5.34
N GLU A 88 -25.60 -17.57 -5.83
CA GLU A 88 -26.39 -18.75 -6.23
C GLU A 88 -25.76 -19.51 -7.39
N ASN A 89 -25.12 -18.80 -8.32
CA ASN A 89 -24.53 -19.37 -9.53
C ASN A 89 -23.06 -19.76 -9.36
N GLN A 90 -22.32 -19.04 -8.53
CA GLN A 90 -20.90 -19.22 -8.30
C GLN A 90 -20.60 -18.99 -6.82
N ALA A 91 -19.91 -19.94 -6.18
CA ALA A 91 -19.57 -19.83 -4.76
C ALA A 91 -18.68 -18.60 -4.51
N ALA A 92 -19.31 -17.51 -4.04
CA ALA A 92 -18.69 -16.26 -3.60
C ALA A 92 -17.79 -15.55 -4.64
N GLY A 93 -18.37 -15.20 -5.78
CA GLY A 93 -17.72 -14.39 -6.82
C GLY A 93 -17.40 -12.94 -6.40
N PRO A 94 -16.81 -12.15 -7.33
CA PRO A 94 -16.32 -10.80 -7.05
C PRO A 94 -17.39 -9.82 -6.55
N ARG A 95 -18.63 -9.89 -7.06
CA ARG A 95 -19.74 -9.04 -6.60
C ARG A 95 -20.15 -9.38 -5.17
N PHE A 96 -20.15 -10.68 -4.83
CA PHE A 96 -20.41 -11.10 -3.45
C PHE A 96 -19.28 -10.67 -2.50
N GLN A 97 -18.03 -10.75 -2.93
CA GLN A 97 -16.88 -10.26 -2.17
C GLN A 97 -16.95 -8.74 -1.94
N TYR A 98 -17.35 -7.96 -2.96
CA TYR A 98 -17.63 -6.54 -2.83
C TYR A 98 -18.68 -6.26 -1.74
N LEU A 99 -19.82 -6.97 -1.77
CA LEU A 99 -20.89 -6.81 -0.78
C LEU A 99 -20.40 -7.08 0.65
N LEU A 100 -19.60 -8.14 0.85
CA LEU A 100 -19.02 -8.47 2.16
C LEU A 100 -18.13 -7.35 2.70
N LEU A 101 -17.29 -6.77 1.84
CA LEU A 101 -16.39 -5.69 2.19
C LEU A 101 -17.14 -4.37 2.44
N ASP A 102 -18.20 -4.09 1.68
CA ASP A 102 -19.07 -2.93 1.90
C ASP A 102 -19.75 -3.00 3.26
N VAL A 103 -20.38 -4.15 3.54
CA VAL A 103 -21.05 -4.43 4.81
C VAL A 103 -20.08 -4.31 5.99
N ARG A 104 -18.86 -4.81 5.85
CA ARG A 104 -17.92 -4.90 6.97
C ARG A 104 -17.13 -3.61 7.20
N TYR A 105 -16.58 -3.02 6.15
CA TYR A 105 -15.56 -1.97 6.23
C TYR A 105 -15.99 -0.66 5.58
N PHE A 106 -16.41 -0.69 4.30
CA PHE A 106 -16.54 0.54 3.51
C PHE A 106 -17.87 1.29 3.71
N ARG A 107 -18.94 0.58 4.03
CA ARG A 107 -20.27 1.12 4.39
C ARG A 107 -20.79 2.18 3.43
N ARG A 108 -20.51 2.05 2.12
CA ARG A 108 -20.95 3.00 1.09
C ARG A 108 -22.46 2.95 0.92
N TYR A 109 -23.04 1.75 0.92
CA TYR A 109 -24.50 1.54 0.79
C TYR A 109 -25.18 1.24 2.12
N HIS A 110 -24.39 0.92 3.16
CA HIS A 110 -24.87 0.49 4.47
C HIS A 110 -24.46 1.49 5.55
N ILE A 111 -25.07 2.68 5.51
CA ILE A 111 -24.81 3.77 6.47
C ILE A 111 -25.18 3.32 7.90
N ARG A 112 -24.42 3.79 8.89
CA ARG A 112 -24.40 3.33 10.29
C ARG A 112 -25.75 3.29 11.04
N GLY A 113 -26.82 3.91 10.51
CA GLY A 113 -28.15 3.94 11.13
C GLY A 113 -29.02 2.72 10.87
N ASP A 114 -28.91 2.08 9.70
CA ASP A 114 -29.85 1.04 9.23
C ASP A 114 -29.27 -0.37 9.25
N PHE A 115 -28.08 -0.52 9.84
CA PHE A 115 -27.28 -1.74 9.73
C PHE A 115 -26.87 -2.26 11.11
N PRO A 116 -26.83 -3.59 11.34
CA PRO A 116 -26.37 -4.10 12.61
C PRO A 116 -24.98 -3.56 12.95
N ALA A 117 -24.94 -2.69 13.97
CA ALA A 117 -23.69 -2.13 14.49
C ALA A 117 -22.75 -3.23 15.03
N ARG A 118 -23.28 -4.43 15.30
CA ARG A 118 -22.58 -5.58 15.87
C ARG A 118 -22.18 -6.58 14.78
N THR A 119 -20.89 -6.90 14.72
CA THR A 119 -20.28 -7.90 13.82
C THR A 119 -21.04 -9.24 13.76
N LYS A 120 -21.66 -9.66 14.88
CA LYS A 120 -22.38 -10.95 15.00
C LYS A 120 -23.69 -11.03 14.22
N ALA A 121 -24.31 -9.91 13.86
CA ALA A 121 -25.57 -9.90 13.11
C ALA A 121 -25.36 -9.80 11.58
N MET A 122 -24.12 -9.57 11.12
CA MET A 122 -23.77 -9.47 9.70
C MET A 122 -24.00 -10.79 8.92
N PRO A 123 -23.68 -11.99 9.45
CA PRO A 123 -23.94 -13.24 8.73
C PRO A 123 -25.43 -13.47 8.47
N GLY A 124 -26.28 -13.24 9.48
CA GLY A 124 -27.73 -13.39 9.36
C GLY A 124 -28.34 -12.44 8.33
N TYR A 125 -27.83 -11.20 8.25
CA TYR A 125 -28.24 -10.23 7.24
C TYR A 125 -27.98 -10.70 5.79
N LEU A 126 -26.92 -11.47 5.57
CA LEU A 126 -26.53 -12.01 4.26
C LEU A 126 -27.01 -13.45 4.02
N TYR A 127 -27.89 -13.96 4.89
CA TYR A 127 -28.36 -15.35 4.84
C TYR A 127 -27.17 -16.35 4.81
N LEU A 128 -26.21 -16.11 5.70
CA LEU A 128 -25.00 -16.91 5.86
C LEU A 128 -24.88 -17.46 7.28
N LYS A 129 -24.31 -18.66 7.38
CA LYS A 129 -23.76 -19.15 8.65
C LYS A 129 -22.54 -18.30 9.04
N GLU A 130 -22.29 -18.17 10.34
CA GLU A 130 -21.17 -17.36 10.84
C GLU A 130 -19.81 -17.83 10.31
N SER A 131 -19.56 -19.14 10.25
CA SER A 131 -18.32 -19.70 9.68
C SER A 131 -18.14 -19.33 8.21
N GLN A 132 -19.18 -19.53 7.39
CA GLN A 132 -19.17 -19.21 5.96
C GLN A 132 -18.91 -17.72 5.73
N PHE A 133 -19.51 -16.84 6.55
CA PHE A 133 -19.27 -15.41 6.46
C PHE A 133 -17.78 -15.07 6.66
N TYR A 134 -17.13 -15.61 7.70
CA TYR A 134 -15.73 -15.31 7.95
C TYR A 134 -14.79 -15.92 6.92
N ASP A 135 -15.10 -17.11 6.41
CA ASP A 135 -14.33 -17.74 5.33
C ASP A 135 -14.40 -16.90 4.04
N HIS A 136 -15.61 -16.49 3.63
CA HIS A 136 -15.76 -15.62 2.46
C HIS A 136 -15.15 -14.23 2.69
N LEU A 137 -15.27 -13.65 3.88
CA LEU A 137 -14.65 -12.37 4.22
C LEU A 137 -13.12 -12.46 4.16
N LYS A 138 -12.53 -13.56 4.63
CA LYS A 138 -11.09 -13.80 4.54
C LYS A 138 -10.63 -13.83 3.08
N THR A 139 -11.37 -14.51 2.22
CA THR A 139 -11.11 -14.53 0.77
C THR A 139 -11.27 -13.14 0.17
N ALA A 140 -12.37 -12.44 0.45
CA ALA A 140 -12.62 -11.09 -0.07
C ALA A 140 -11.50 -10.11 0.31
N VAL A 141 -11.02 -10.16 1.57
CA VAL A 141 -9.88 -9.34 2.03
C VAL A 141 -8.59 -9.70 1.28
N ALA A 142 -8.34 -10.99 1.04
CA ALA A 142 -7.16 -11.41 0.28
C ALA A 142 -7.24 -10.94 -1.19
N THR A 143 -8.39 -11.08 -1.84
CA THR A 143 -8.61 -10.57 -3.21
C THR A 143 -8.40 -9.06 -3.29
N LEU A 144 -8.99 -8.31 -2.34
CA LEU A 144 -8.84 -6.86 -2.28
C LEU A 144 -7.38 -6.46 -2.06
N ALA A 145 -6.66 -7.17 -1.19
CA ALA A 145 -5.25 -6.91 -0.93
C ALA A 145 -4.39 -7.13 -2.20
N GLU A 146 -4.72 -8.13 -3.01
CA GLU A 146 -4.07 -8.36 -4.30
C GLU A 146 -4.40 -7.27 -5.33
N LEU A 147 -5.65 -6.83 -5.42
CA LEU A 147 -6.04 -5.70 -6.29
C LEU A 147 -5.36 -4.40 -5.87
N PHE A 148 -5.31 -4.14 -4.57
CA PHE A 148 -4.56 -3.03 -4.00
C PHE A 148 -3.09 -3.14 -4.36
N ARG A 149 -2.47 -4.30 -4.14
CA ARG A 149 -1.07 -4.56 -4.49
C ARG A 149 -0.80 -4.34 -5.97
N LYS A 150 -1.69 -4.74 -6.88
CA LYS A 150 -1.56 -4.48 -8.32
C LYS A 150 -1.66 -3.00 -8.64
N ARG A 151 -2.54 -2.26 -7.97
CA ARG A 151 -2.70 -0.81 -8.15
C ARG A 151 -1.52 -0.01 -7.60
N ILE A 152 -0.91 -0.47 -6.51
CA ILE A 152 0.28 0.16 -5.90
C ILE A 152 1.60 -0.45 -6.37
N ALA A 153 1.55 -1.54 -7.14
CA ALA A 153 2.74 -2.16 -7.70
C ALA A 153 3.51 -1.03 -8.38
N PRO A 154 4.81 -0.88 -8.09
CA PRO A 154 5.57 0.26 -8.52
C PRO A 154 5.57 0.28 -10.04
N THR A 155 4.62 1.04 -10.60
CA THR A 155 4.71 1.52 -11.95
C THR A 155 5.75 2.61 -11.86
N PHE A 156 7.01 2.18 -11.77
CA PHE A 156 8.19 2.94 -12.10
C PHE A 156 8.29 4.26 -11.33
N ARG A 157 8.59 4.20 -10.03
CA ARG A 157 8.85 5.40 -9.23
C ARG A 157 10.09 5.26 -8.39
N LEU A 158 10.97 6.24 -8.56
CA LEU A 158 12.17 6.43 -7.77
C LEU A 158 11.79 7.06 -6.43
N GLU A 159 12.25 6.48 -5.33
CA GLU A 159 12.01 7.09 -4.03
C GLU A 159 12.82 8.38 -3.91
N THR A 160 12.25 9.35 -3.20
CA THR A 160 12.98 10.54 -2.75
C THR A 160 13.04 10.51 -1.24
N PRO A 161 14.21 10.73 -0.62
CA PRO A 161 14.32 10.77 0.83
C PRO A 161 13.45 11.88 1.42
N LEU A 162 12.75 11.59 2.51
CA LEU A 162 12.02 12.61 3.26
C LEU A 162 13.02 13.46 4.06
N VAL A 163 13.21 14.71 3.63
CA VAL A 163 14.05 15.69 4.32
C VAL A 163 13.26 16.31 5.46
N PRO A 164 13.72 16.24 6.71
CA PRO A 164 13.03 16.88 7.83
C PRO A 164 13.13 18.40 7.71
N GLY A 165 12.03 19.12 7.99
CA GLY A 165 11.99 20.59 7.93
C GLY A 165 12.88 21.29 8.97
N ALA A 166 13.21 20.61 10.06
CA ALA A 166 14.19 21.05 11.04
C ALA A 166 15.13 19.90 11.40
N TYR A 167 16.43 20.16 11.40
CA TYR A 167 17.46 19.20 11.81
C TYR A 167 18.38 19.84 12.83
N VAL A 168 18.42 19.26 14.02
CA VAL A 168 19.14 19.81 15.17
C VAL A 168 20.17 18.81 15.66
N GLY A 169 21.40 19.28 15.88
CA GLY A 169 22.52 18.47 16.32
C GLY A 169 23.16 17.66 15.19
N ARG A 170 24.12 16.80 15.56
CA ARG A 170 24.80 15.83 14.68
C ARG A 170 25.56 16.39 13.48
N SER A 171 26.06 17.62 13.61
CA SER A 171 26.89 18.25 12.57
C SER A 171 28.18 17.45 12.31
N ALA A 172 28.82 16.93 13.37
CA ALA A 172 30.01 16.11 13.24
C ALA A 172 29.74 14.82 12.45
N GLU A 173 28.66 14.11 12.77
CA GLU A 173 28.26 12.88 12.08
C GLU A 173 27.84 13.15 10.63
N ARG A 174 27.17 14.27 10.33
CA ARG A 174 26.87 14.70 8.96
C ARG A 174 28.14 14.93 8.16
N THR A 175 29.10 15.67 8.72
CA THR A 175 30.37 15.95 8.05
C THR A 175 31.17 14.67 7.82
N ALA A 176 31.26 13.79 8.83
CA ALA A 176 31.96 12.51 8.71
C ALA A 176 31.30 11.61 7.66
N LEU A 177 29.97 11.45 7.70
CA LEU A 177 29.22 10.66 6.72
C LEU A 177 29.44 11.19 5.30
N LYS A 178 29.38 12.50 5.10
CA LYS A 178 29.62 13.11 3.79
C LYS A 178 31.04 12.86 3.30
N ALA A 179 32.05 13.01 4.17
CA ALA A 179 33.45 12.79 3.82
C ALA A 179 33.71 11.34 3.38
N GLU A 180 33.18 10.36 4.13
CA GLU A 180 33.30 8.94 3.81
C GLU A 180 32.64 8.59 2.47
N LEU A 181 31.41 9.08 2.24
CA LEU A 181 30.72 8.82 0.98
C LEU A 181 31.44 9.48 -0.22
N LEU A 182 32.01 10.69 -0.05
CA LEU A 182 32.79 11.36 -1.09
C LEU A 182 34.11 10.63 -1.39
N ALA A 183 34.63 9.87 -0.44
CA ALA A 183 35.75 8.96 -0.63
C ALA A 183 35.36 7.64 -1.32
N ASN A 184 34.12 7.52 -1.83
CA ASN A 184 33.54 6.30 -2.42
C ASN A 184 33.46 5.11 -1.45
N ASN A 185 33.43 5.36 -0.15
CA ASN A 185 33.25 4.30 0.85
C ASN A 185 31.77 3.93 1.03
N MET A 186 31.51 2.66 1.37
CA MET A 186 30.19 2.21 1.80
C MET A 186 30.03 2.47 3.30
N VAL A 187 29.03 3.27 3.67
CA VAL A 187 28.78 3.63 5.08
C VAL A 187 27.52 2.96 5.61
N GLY A 188 27.64 2.23 6.72
CA GLY A 188 26.51 1.62 7.42
C GLY A 188 26.11 2.42 8.66
N LEU A 189 24.97 3.12 8.60
CA LEU A 189 24.41 3.80 9.77
C LEU A 189 23.66 2.82 10.68
N ARG A 190 24.15 2.60 11.90
CA ARG A 190 23.55 1.68 12.87
C ARG A 190 23.06 2.42 14.11
N GLY A 191 22.05 1.85 14.77
CA GLY A 191 21.47 2.42 15.99
C GLY A 191 19.99 2.10 16.13
N MET A 192 19.41 2.44 17.28
CA MET A 192 18.01 2.18 17.63
C MET A 192 17.02 2.73 16.58
N ALA A 193 15.85 2.11 16.49
CA ALA A 193 14.73 2.64 15.71
C ALA A 193 14.37 4.06 16.17
N GLY A 194 13.95 4.92 15.24
CA GLY A 194 13.54 6.30 15.54
C GLY A 194 14.67 7.30 15.83
N ILE A 195 15.93 6.86 15.99
CA ILE A 195 17.05 7.77 16.33
C ILE A 195 17.48 8.73 15.19
N GLY A 196 16.73 8.81 14.08
CA GLY A 196 17.00 9.76 12.98
C GLY A 196 18.09 9.34 12.00
N LYS A 197 18.37 8.04 11.84
CA LYS A 197 19.37 7.54 10.86
C LYS A 197 19.01 7.93 9.42
N SER A 198 17.78 7.62 9.01
CA SER A 198 17.27 7.96 7.68
C SER A 198 17.20 9.47 7.46
N SER A 199 16.91 10.24 8.52
CA SER A 199 16.91 11.71 8.48
C SER A 199 18.31 12.28 8.26
N LEU A 200 19.34 11.73 8.93
CA LEU A 200 20.74 12.10 8.70
C LEU A 200 21.16 11.81 7.25
N ALA A 201 20.86 10.62 6.73
CA ALA A 201 21.15 10.26 5.34
C ALA A 201 20.39 11.14 4.33
N ALA A 202 19.11 11.45 4.60
CA ALA A 202 18.32 12.36 3.77
C ALA A 202 18.95 13.75 3.66
N ILE A 203 19.48 14.29 4.76
CA ILE A 203 20.14 15.61 4.76
C ILE A 203 21.51 15.57 4.09
N VAL A 204 22.31 14.52 4.29
CA VAL A 204 23.55 14.39 3.51
C VAL A 204 23.25 14.33 2.01
N SER A 205 22.16 13.66 1.63
CA SER A 205 21.73 13.59 0.24
C SER A 205 21.33 14.96 -0.34
N THR A 206 20.86 15.92 0.46
CA THR A 206 20.50 17.26 -0.06
C THR A 206 21.73 18.09 -0.45
N ASP A 207 22.86 17.87 0.23
CA ASP A 207 24.11 18.58 -0.05
C ASP A 207 25.03 17.80 -1.01
N TRP A 208 24.52 16.76 -1.65
CA TRP A 208 25.32 15.93 -2.54
C TRP A 208 25.73 16.73 -3.78
N PRO A 209 26.99 16.66 -4.24
CA PRO A 209 27.47 17.48 -5.37
C PRO A 209 26.69 17.22 -6.67
N ASP A 210 26.27 15.97 -6.88
CA ASP A 210 25.52 15.55 -8.06
C ASP A 210 24.04 15.39 -7.76
N SER A 211 23.21 15.61 -8.78
CA SER A 211 21.76 15.39 -8.69
C SER A 211 21.39 13.89 -8.67
N LEU A 212 22.27 13.02 -9.15
CA LEU A 212 22.07 11.57 -9.28
C LEU A 212 22.08 10.87 -7.93
N ARG A 213 20.90 10.60 -7.40
CA ARG A 213 20.70 9.93 -6.11
C ARG A 213 19.64 8.86 -6.27
N PHE A 214 20.03 7.61 -6.03
CA PHE A 214 19.09 6.51 -5.94
C PHE A 214 18.77 6.26 -4.47
N TRP A 215 17.51 6.42 -4.10
CA TRP A 215 17.01 6.07 -2.78
C TRP A 215 16.07 4.88 -2.89
N TYR A 216 16.20 3.93 -1.96
CA TYR A 216 15.38 2.73 -1.91
C TYR A 216 15.14 2.31 -0.47
N THR A 217 13.88 2.08 -0.11
CA THR A 217 13.50 1.64 1.23
C THR A 217 13.07 0.19 1.16
N PHE A 218 13.83 -0.70 1.81
CA PHE A 218 13.42 -2.08 2.02
C PHE A 218 12.29 -2.15 3.05
N ARG A 219 11.09 -2.53 2.62
CA ARG A 219 9.91 -2.71 3.45
C ARG A 219 9.54 -4.20 3.45
N PRO A 220 9.58 -4.88 4.61
CA PRO A 220 9.29 -6.30 4.69
C PRO A 220 7.94 -6.67 4.05
N GLY A 221 7.98 -7.56 3.06
CA GLY A 221 6.83 -8.06 2.30
C GLY A 221 6.18 -7.07 1.36
N LEU A 222 6.80 -5.92 1.12
CA LEU A 222 6.36 -4.96 0.13
C LEU A 222 7.43 -4.71 -0.92
N THR A 223 8.63 -4.27 -0.52
CA THR A 223 9.73 -3.84 -1.40
C THR A 223 11.05 -4.57 -1.13
N ASP A 224 11.01 -5.66 -0.36
CA ASP A 224 12.18 -6.47 0.00
C ASP A 224 12.49 -7.59 -1.00
N TYR A 225 11.84 -7.60 -2.16
CA TYR A 225 12.10 -8.56 -3.24
C TYR A 225 13.17 -8.06 -4.19
N LEU A 226 14.12 -8.94 -4.56
CA LEU A 226 15.22 -8.59 -5.46
C LEU A 226 14.71 -8.04 -6.80
N GLU A 227 13.67 -8.65 -7.36
CA GLU A 227 13.07 -8.21 -8.63
C GLU A 227 12.65 -6.74 -8.56
N GLN A 228 12.02 -6.32 -7.47
CA GLN A 228 11.59 -4.92 -7.31
C GLN A 228 12.75 -3.95 -7.21
N LEU A 229 13.82 -4.33 -6.49
CA LEU A 229 15.05 -3.54 -6.46
C LEU A 229 15.67 -3.42 -7.86
N LEU A 230 15.75 -4.54 -8.59
CA LEU A 230 16.29 -4.56 -9.95
C LEU A 230 15.47 -3.68 -10.89
N PHE A 231 14.15 -3.74 -10.82
CA PHE A 231 13.26 -2.85 -11.59
C PHE A 231 13.41 -1.38 -11.20
N ALA A 232 13.53 -1.08 -9.91
CA ALA A 232 13.75 0.30 -9.44
C ALA A 232 15.10 0.85 -9.93
N ILE A 233 16.17 0.06 -9.88
CA ILE A 233 17.49 0.42 -10.43
C ILE A 233 17.42 0.57 -11.95
N ALA A 234 16.78 -0.37 -12.64
CA ALA A 234 16.65 -0.32 -14.09
C ALA A 234 15.91 0.93 -14.56
N TYR A 235 14.82 1.26 -13.87
CA TYR A 235 14.06 2.47 -14.12
C TYR A 235 14.87 3.73 -13.79
N PHE A 236 15.62 3.74 -12.68
CA PHE A 236 16.52 4.84 -12.33
C PHE A 236 17.51 5.13 -13.45
N LEU A 237 18.20 4.09 -13.92
CA LEU A 237 19.19 4.21 -14.99
C LEU A 237 18.55 4.62 -16.32
N HIS A 238 17.33 4.14 -16.61
CA HIS A 238 16.57 4.53 -17.79
C HIS A 238 16.30 6.04 -17.82
N GLU A 239 15.84 6.63 -16.70
CA GLU A 239 15.62 8.08 -16.57
C GLU A 239 16.92 8.89 -16.74
N GLN A 240 18.09 8.28 -16.49
CA GLN A 240 19.41 8.89 -16.75
C GLN A 240 19.96 8.58 -18.16
N GLY A 241 19.13 8.08 -19.07
CA GLY A 241 19.50 7.75 -20.46
C GLY A 241 20.12 6.35 -20.65
N SER A 242 20.37 5.61 -19.57
CA SER A 242 20.96 4.27 -19.59
C SER A 242 19.88 3.17 -19.58
N SER A 243 19.33 2.88 -20.76
CA SER A 243 18.12 2.04 -20.90
C SER A 243 18.36 0.53 -21.03
N GLY A 244 19.61 0.06 -20.98
CA GLY A 244 19.96 -1.34 -21.31
C GLY A 244 19.30 -2.36 -20.37
N LEU A 245 19.48 -2.18 -19.06
CA LEU A 245 18.88 -3.06 -18.04
C LEU A 245 17.36 -3.01 -18.07
N TRP A 246 16.79 -1.82 -18.26
CA TRP A 246 15.35 -1.62 -18.38
C TRP A 246 14.76 -2.43 -19.54
N ARG A 247 15.32 -2.29 -20.75
CA ARG A 247 14.88 -3.04 -21.94
C ARG A 247 14.99 -4.55 -21.73
N TYR A 248 16.07 -5.02 -21.11
CA TYR A 248 16.22 -6.43 -20.79
C TYR A 248 15.09 -6.92 -19.89
N LEU A 249 14.87 -6.25 -18.75
CA LEU A 249 13.84 -6.65 -17.80
C LEU A 249 12.43 -6.57 -18.39
N THR A 250 12.08 -5.52 -19.14
CA THR A 250 10.73 -5.42 -19.73
C THR A 250 10.48 -6.47 -20.81
N THR A 251 11.49 -6.81 -21.61
CA THR A 251 11.35 -7.80 -22.70
C THR A 251 11.28 -9.23 -22.16
N THR A 252 11.98 -9.55 -21.07
CA THR A 252 11.95 -10.89 -20.46
C THR A 252 10.72 -11.10 -19.58
N SER A 253 10.13 -10.03 -19.03
CA SER A 253 8.96 -10.12 -18.14
C SER A 253 7.64 -10.35 -18.86
N GLU A 254 7.56 -10.09 -20.17
CA GLU A 254 6.40 -10.45 -21.00
C GLU A 254 6.34 -11.96 -21.32
N ILE A 255 7.38 -12.72 -20.95
CA ILE A 255 7.53 -14.15 -21.26
C ILE A 255 7.30 -15.04 -20.01
N MET A 256 7.04 -14.44 -18.84
CA MET A 256 6.68 -15.15 -17.59
C MET A 256 5.21 -14.97 -17.22
#